data_AF-A0A2W4N143-F1
#
_entry.id   AF-A0A2W4N143-F1
#
_cell.length_a   1.000
_cell.length_b   1.000
_cell.length_c   1.000
_cell.angle_alpha   90.00
_cell.angle_beta   90.00
_cell.angle_gamma   90.00
#
_symmetry.space_group_name_H-M   'P 1'
#
loop_
_entity.id
_entity.type
_entity.pdbx_description
1 polymer ?
#
loop_
_entity_poly.entity_id
_entity_poly.type
_entity_poly.pdbx_seq_one_letter_code
_entity_poly.pdbx_strand_id
1 'polypeptide(L)'
;MHQSGSKKGHSHLVDVDGHVLKLAHESDCCNHCGKSFWAGARYVNERSIGIEIVNAGDQPFSDAQYESVLRLVREIHAAYHPP
;
A
#
# COMPACT_ATOMS: atom_id res chain seq x y z
N MET A 1 2.25 -14.74 -22.33
CA MET A 1 2.04 -14.99 -20.89
C MET A 1 3.18 -14.34 -20.13
N HIS A 2 3.00 -13.11 -19.65
CA HIS A 2 3.99 -12.47 -18.77
C HIS A 2 3.71 -12.99 -17.36
N GLN A 3 4.54 -13.88 -16.83
CA GLN A 3 4.49 -14.21 -15.41
C GLN A 3 5.10 -13.03 -14.65
N SER A 4 4.25 -12.13 -14.15
CA SER A 4 4.61 -11.17 -13.12
C SER A 4 4.93 -11.96 -11.85
N GLY A 5 6.22 -12.17 -11.55
CA GLY A 5 6.62 -12.71 -10.26
C GLY A 5 6.11 -11.80 -9.14
N SER A 6 5.43 -12.38 -8.15
CA SER A 6 4.94 -11.62 -6.99
C SER A 6 6.13 -11.00 -6.25
N LYS A 7 6.15 -9.67 -6.12
CA LYS A 7 7.18 -8.95 -5.34
C LYS A 7 6.80 -9.01 -3.87
N LYS A 8 7.74 -9.34 -2.98
CA LYS A 8 7.53 -9.20 -1.53
C LYS A 8 7.54 -7.70 -1.16
N GLY A 9 6.67 -7.29 -0.24
CA GLY A 9 6.64 -5.92 0.28
C GLY A 9 5.39 -5.16 -0.17
N HIS A 10 5.50 -3.83 -0.18
CA HIS A 10 4.40 -2.89 -0.41
C HIS A 10 4.62 -2.09 -1.70
N SER A 11 3.57 -1.48 -2.23
CA SER A 11 3.68 -0.60 -3.40
C SER A 11 4.28 0.75 -3.01
N HIS A 12 3.91 1.26 -1.82
CA HIS A 12 4.36 2.54 -1.29
C HIS A 12 4.87 2.41 0.15
N LEU A 13 5.83 3.25 0.50
CA LEU A 13 6.31 3.47 1.87
C LEU A 13 6.26 4.97 2.17
N VAL A 14 5.68 5.35 3.32
CA VAL A 14 5.66 6.72 3.83
C VAL A 14 6.62 6.81 5.02
N ASP A 15 7.72 7.54 4.86
CA ASP A 15 8.73 7.72 5.91
C ASP A 15 8.23 8.67 7.02
N VAL A 16 8.97 8.77 8.13
CA VAL A 16 8.61 9.54 9.33
C VAL A 16 8.41 11.03 9.03
N ASP A 17 9.15 11.56 8.05
CA ASP A 17 9.06 12.95 7.59
C ASP A 17 8.00 13.18 6.50
N GLY A 18 7.23 12.14 6.14
CA GLY A 18 6.20 12.20 5.11
C GLY A 18 6.69 11.94 3.68
N HIS A 19 7.98 11.69 3.45
CA HIS A 19 8.42 11.31 2.11
C HIS A 19 7.80 9.98 1.67
N VAL A 20 7.27 9.97 0.44
CA VAL A 20 6.66 8.77 -0.15
C VAL A 20 7.64 8.14 -1.14
N LEU A 21 8.02 6.90 -0.87
CA LEU A 21 8.77 6.07 -1.80
C LEU A 21 7.83 5.11 -2.52
N LYS A 22 7.90 5.10 -3.86
CA LYS A 22 7.22 4.12 -4.69
C LYS A 22 8.14 2.94 -4.95
N LEU A 23 7.77 1.77 -4.43
CA LEU A 23 8.57 0.55 -4.45
C LEU A 23 8.16 -0.40 -5.58
N ALA A 24 6.90 -0.32 -6.03
CA ALA A 24 6.38 -1.08 -7.16
C ALA A 24 5.27 -0.30 -7.87
N HIS A 25 4.89 -0.73 -9.07
CA HIS A 25 3.68 -0.22 -9.70
C HIS A 25 2.45 -0.76 -8.95
N GLU A 26 1.39 0.04 -8.88
CA GLU A 26 0.13 -0.32 -8.23
C GLU A 26 -0.59 -1.48 -8.93
N SER A 27 -0.27 -1.71 -10.21
CA SER A 27 -0.70 -2.89 -10.98
C SER A 27 0.09 -4.15 -10.65
N ASP A 28 1.22 -4.05 -9.93
CA ASP A 28 2.02 -5.21 -9.52
C ASP A 28 1.39 -5.85 -8.27
N CYS A 29 1.19 -7.17 -8.30
CA CYS A 29 0.73 -7.93 -7.13
C CYS A 29 1.86 -8.06 -6.10
N CYS A 30 1.84 -7.17 -5.11
CA CYS A 30 2.76 -7.17 -3.99
C CYS A 30 2.26 -8.12 -2.89
N ASN A 31 3.16 -8.87 -2.27
CA ASN A 31 2.83 -9.79 -1.18
C ASN A 31 3.01 -9.11 0.18
N HIS A 32 1.96 -8.40 0.61
CA HIS A 32 1.94 -7.66 1.88
C HIS A 32 0.89 -8.17 2.88
N CYS A 33 -0.22 -8.75 2.41
CA CYS A 33 -1.30 -9.23 3.28
C CYS A 33 -1.07 -10.65 3.82
N GLY A 34 -0.12 -11.41 3.29
CA GLY A 34 0.05 -12.83 3.62
C GLY A 34 -1.24 -13.64 3.44
N LYS A 35 -1.48 -14.62 4.32
CA LYS A 35 -2.76 -15.35 4.37
C LYS A 35 -3.83 -14.43 4.95
N SER A 36 -4.78 -14.02 4.12
CA SER A 36 -5.74 -12.96 4.45
C SER A 36 -7.15 -13.29 3.95
N PHE A 37 -8.18 -12.63 4.48
CA PHE A 37 -9.54 -12.72 3.95
C PHE A 37 -10.29 -11.41 4.18
N TRP A 38 -10.85 -10.83 3.12
CA TRP A 38 -11.63 -9.60 3.21
C TRP A 38 -12.75 -9.59 2.17
N ALA A 39 -13.95 -9.13 2.57
CA ALA A 39 -15.11 -8.99 1.70
C ALA A 39 -15.38 -10.19 0.76
N GLY A 40 -15.23 -11.42 1.29
CA GLY A 40 -15.45 -12.65 0.51
C GLY A 40 -14.23 -13.18 -0.26
N ALA A 41 -13.08 -12.50 -0.24
CA ALA A 41 -11.88 -12.88 -1.00
C ALA A 41 -10.73 -13.34 -0.10
N ARG A 42 -10.07 -14.48 -0.42
CA ARG A 42 -8.91 -15.05 0.31
C ARG A 42 -7.53 -14.57 -0.18
N TYR A 43 -7.43 -14.11 -1.42
CA TYR A 43 -6.15 -13.67 -2.00
C TYR A 43 -6.14 -12.14 -2.04
N VAL A 44 -6.12 -11.50 -0.86
CA VAL A 44 -6.32 -10.05 -0.76
C VAL A 44 -5.24 -9.29 -1.55
N ASN A 45 -3.99 -9.77 -1.56
CA ASN A 45 -2.89 -9.21 -2.38
C ASN A 45 -3.26 -8.99 -3.85
N GLU A 46 -4.09 -9.86 -4.44
CA GLU A 46 -4.48 -9.75 -5.86
C GLU A 46 -5.48 -8.61 -6.12
N ARG A 47 -6.02 -8.01 -5.06
CA ARG A 47 -7.10 -7.02 -5.10
C ARG A 47 -6.83 -5.82 -4.19
N SER A 48 -5.57 -5.64 -3.76
CA SER A 48 -5.18 -4.59 -2.83
C SER A 48 -3.89 -3.92 -3.28
N ILE A 49 -3.73 -2.66 -2.87
CA ILE A 49 -2.48 -1.92 -2.95
C ILE A 49 -1.96 -1.75 -1.51
N GLY A 50 -0.71 -2.12 -1.27
CA GLY A 50 -0.07 -1.97 0.04
C GLY A 50 0.58 -0.60 0.19
N ILE A 51 0.22 0.13 1.26
CA ILE A 51 0.86 1.37 1.69
C ILE A 51 1.40 1.13 3.10
N GLU A 52 2.72 1.14 3.25
CA GLU A 52 3.39 1.04 4.55
C GLU A 52 3.67 2.43 5.09
N ILE A 53 3.45 2.64 6.40
CA ILE A 53 3.78 3.89 7.08
C ILE A 53 4.83 3.56 8.15
N VAL A 54 6.02 4.16 8.04
CA VAL A 54 7.11 3.90 8.98
C VAL A 54 6.69 4.32 10.38
N ASN A 55 6.60 3.34 11.29
CA ASN A 55 6.39 3.59 12.70
C ASN A 55 7.04 2.49 13.53
N ALA A 56 7.70 2.86 14.62
CA ALA A 56 8.27 1.92 15.58
C ALA A 56 7.19 1.29 16.50
N GLY A 57 5.97 1.83 16.48
CA GLY A 57 4.80 1.30 17.20
C GLY A 57 4.62 1.87 18.61
N ASP A 58 5.56 2.69 19.07
CA ASP A 58 5.56 3.35 20.38
C ASP A 58 5.33 4.87 20.30
N GLN A 59 5.15 5.40 19.09
CA GLN A 59 4.92 6.82 18.83
C GLN A 59 3.67 7.02 17.93
N PRO A 60 3.00 8.18 18.05
CA PRO A 60 1.99 8.58 17.08
C PRO A 60 2.62 8.86 15.71
N PHE A 61 1.82 8.70 14.65
CA PHE A 61 2.22 9.15 13.31
C PHE A 61 2.31 10.68 13.26
N SER A 62 3.23 11.20 12.45
CA SER A 62 3.41 12.64 12.27
C SER A 62 2.34 13.24 11.35
N ASP A 63 2.07 14.54 11.49
CA ASP A 63 1.17 15.26 10.58
C ASP A 63 1.60 15.10 9.11
N ALA A 64 2.91 15.10 8.85
CA ALA A 64 3.46 14.91 7.51
C ALA A 64 3.12 13.52 6.93
N GLN A 65 3.10 12.48 7.77
CA GLN A 65 2.67 11.14 7.37
C GLN A 65 1.17 11.13 7.05
N TYR A 66 0.34 11.73 7.90
CA TYR A 66 -1.11 11.82 7.67
C TYR A 66 -1.43 12.53 6.35
N GLU A 67 -0.82 13.69 6.10
CA GLU A 67 -1.03 14.44 4.86
C GLU A 67 -0.59 13.65 3.62
N SER A 68 0.52 12.94 3.71
CA SER A 68 1.06 12.17 2.59
C SER A 68 0.22 10.94 2.29
N VAL A 69 -0.27 10.23 3.31
CA VAL A 69 -1.21 9.12 3.16
C VAL A 69 -2.53 9.61 2.58
N LEU A 70 -3.06 10.73 3.09
CA LEU A 70 -4.31 11.29 2.59
C LEU A 70 -4.22 11.67 1.11
N ARG A 71 -3.12 12.30 0.69
CA ARG A 71 -2.86 12.60 -0.72
C ARG A 71 -2.79 11.31 -1.55
N LEU A 72 -2.00 10.34 -1.10
CA LEU A 72 -1.79 9.09 -1.83
C LEU A 72 -3.08 8.28 -1.98
N VAL A 73 -3.88 8.17 -0.92
CA VAL A 73 -5.18 7.49 -0.97
C VAL A 73 -6.13 8.17 -1.95
N ARG A 74 -6.16 9.51 -1.98
CA ARG A 74 -6.99 10.26 -2.95
C ARG A 74 -6.55 9.99 -4.39
N GLU A 75 -5.24 9.99 -4.66
CA GLU A 75 -4.68 9.70 -5.99
C GLU A 75 -5.00 8.28 -6.43
N ILE A 76 -4.78 7.28 -5.57
CA ILE A 76 -5.08 5.87 -5.84
C ILE A 76 -6.59 5.69 -6.05
N HIS A 77 -7.42 6.29 -5.20
CA HIS A 77 -8.87 6.20 -5.34
C HIS A 77 -9.35 6.80 -6.67
N ALA A 78 -8.83 7.97 -7.05
CA ALA A 78 -9.15 8.60 -8.34
C ALA A 78 -8.66 7.78 -9.55
N ALA A 79 -7.57 7.04 -9.41
CA ALA A 79 -7.06 6.19 -10.49
C ALA A 79 -7.86 4.88 -10.64
N TYR A 80 -8.22 4.23 -9.53
CA TYR A 80 -8.73 2.85 -9.53
C TYR A 80 -10.21 2.71 -9.17
N HIS A 81 -10.83 3.75 -8.61
CA HIS A 81 -12.24 3.76 -8.20
C HIS A 81 -12.66 2.50 -7.43
N PRO A 82 -11.95 2.13 -6.34
CA PRO A 82 -12.34 1.00 -5.52
C PRO A 82 -13.76 1.22 -4.96
N PRO A 83 -14.52 0.12 -4.74
CA PRO A 83 -15.92 0.19 -4.34
C PRO A 83 -16.14 0.80 -2.95
#